data_AF-A0A940QTE0-F1
#
_entry.id   AF-A0A940QTE0-F1
#
_cell.length_a   1.000
_cell.length_b   1.000
_cell.length_c   1.000
_cell.angle_alpha   90.00
_cell.angle_beta   90.00
_cell.angle_gamma   90.00
#
_symmetry.space_group_name_H-M   'P 1'
#
loop_
_entity.id
_entity.type
_entity.pdbx_description
1 polymer ?
#
loop_
_entity_poly.entity_id
_entity_poly.type
_entity_poly.pdbx_seq_one_letter_code
_entity_poly.pdbx_strand_id
1 'polypeptide(L)' 'MKSQERIQFAKNPEKFIKQAIVKFIQESPYNRRKVDGGRYFDSPLVGFASANDPLFKQYKKIIGRFH' A
#
# COMPACT_ATOMS: atom_id res chain seq x y z
N MET A 1 -31.17 -10.28 11.08
CA MET A 1 -29.79 -10.02 10.58
C MET A 1 -29.64 -8.53 10.35
N LYS A 2 -28.75 -7.84 11.08
CA LYS A 2 -28.52 -6.41 10.86
C LYS A 2 -27.74 -6.24 9.54
N SER A 3 -28.28 -5.44 8.63
CA SER A 3 -27.61 -4.99 7.41
C SER A 3 -26.29 -4.33 7.80
N GLN A 4 -25.16 -4.92 7.44
CA GLN A 4 -23.87 -4.24 7.55
C GLN A 4 -23.90 -3.07 6.56
N GLU A 5 -23.77 -1.85 7.07
CA GLU A 5 -23.60 -0.66 6.22
C GLU A 5 -22.41 -0.90 5.30
N ARG A 6 -22.66 -0.92 3.99
CA ARG A 6 -21.61 -1.07 3.00
C ARG A 6 -20.85 0.24 2.93
N ILE A 7 -19.58 0.21 3.33
CA ILE A 7 -18.67 1.34 3.10
C ILE A 7 -18.59 1.57 1.60
N GLN A 8 -19.03 2.75 1.16
CA GLN A 8 -18.97 3.15 -0.23
C GLN A 8 -17.75 4.05 -0.42
N PHE A 9 -16.77 3.54 -1.16
CA PHE A 9 -15.59 4.32 -1.52
C PHE A 9 -15.91 5.32 -2.64
N ALA A 10 -15.15 6.41 -2.68
CA ALA A 10 -15.14 7.31 -3.83
C ALA A 10 -14.78 6.53 -5.12
N LYS A 11 -15.19 7.04 -6.28
CA LYS A 11 -14.83 6.44 -7.57
C LYS A 11 -13.31 6.33 -7.70
N ASN A 12 -12.82 5.18 -8.15
CA ASN A 12 -11.39 4.86 -8.35
C ASN A 12 -10.53 5.01 -7.08
N PRO A 13 -10.86 4.29 -5.98
CA PRO A 13 -10.12 4.37 -4.72
C PRO A 13 -8.61 4.04 -4.89
N GLU A 14 -8.27 3.18 -5.84
CA GLU A 14 -6.91 2.83 -6.21
C GLU A 14 -6.09 4.04 -6.66
N LYS A 15 -6.71 5.00 -7.37
CA LYS A 15 -6.05 6.23 -7.83
C LYS A 15 -5.73 7.13 -6.65
N PHE A 16 -6.69 7.30 -5.72
CA PHE A 16 -6.48 8.07 -4.51
C PHE A 16 -5.37 7.49 -3.65
N ILE A 17 -5.42 6.18 -3.38
CA ILE A 17 -4.41 5.49 -2.55
C ILE A 17 -3.02 5.62 -3.19
N LYS A 18 -2.91 5.42 -4.50
CA LYS A 18 -1.64 5.61 -5.22
C LYS A 18 -1.08 7.02 -5.04
N GLN A 19 -1.91 8.04 -5.22
CA GLN A 19 -1.49 9.43 -5.07
C GLN A 19 -1.06 9.74 -3.63
N ALA A 20 -1.79 9.23 -2.63
CA ALA A 20 -1.46 9.41 -1.22
C ALA A 20 -0.09 8.81 -0.88
N ILE A 21 0.19 7.59 -1.34
CA ILE A 21 1.49 6.93 -1.12
C ILE A 21 2.62 7.69 -1.82
N VAL A 22 2.44 8.04 -3.10
CA VAL A 22 3.45 8.81 -3.86
C VAL A 22 3.77 10.13 -3.18
N LYS A 23 2.73 10.88 -2.77
CA LYS A 23 2.90 12.16 -2.07
C LYS A 23 3.65 11.99 -0.75
N PHE A 24 3.28 10.98 0.05
CA PHE A 24 3.96 10.68 1.31
C PHE A 24 5.46 10.43 1.10
N ILE A 25 5.85 9.59 0.13
CA ILE A 25 7.27 9.31 -0.13
C ILE A 25 8.02 10.57 -0.62
N GLN A 26 7.39 11.40 -1.46
CA GLN A 26 8.03 12.59 -2.01
C GLN A 26 8.24 13.71 -0.98
N GLU A 27 7.29 13.88 -0.07
CA GLU A 27 7.22 15.00 0.87
C GLU A 27 7.70 14.66 2.28
N SER A 28 7.76 13.37 2.64
CA SER A 28 8.16 12.97 3.99
C SER A 28 9.58 13.45 4.32
N PRO A 29 9.78 14.16 5.45
CA PRO A 29 11.12 14.54 5.91
C PRO A 29 11.96 13.32 6.26
N TYR A 30 11.33 12.18 6.57
CA TYR A 30 12.01 10.92 6.83
C TYR A 30 12.59 10.27 5.56
N ASN A 31 12.15 10.69 4.37
CA ASN A 31 12.76 10.28 3.10
C ASN A 31 13.92 11.21 2.68
N ARG A 32 14.49 11.98 3.61
CA ARG A 32 15.62 12.87 3.35
C ARG A 32 16.83 12.48 4.19
N ARG A 33 17.97 12.33 3.52
CA ARG A 33 19.27 12.13 4.16
C ARG A 33 19.71 13.41 4.85
N LYS A 34 20.21 13.28 6.09
CA LYS A 34 20.70 14.42 6.88
C LYS A 34 22.01 15.02 6.35
N VAL A 35 22.80 14.24 5.61
CA VAL A 35 24.15 14.63 5.18
C VAL A 35 24.18 15.49 3.92
N ASP A 36 23.25 15.28 2.98
CA ASP A 36 23.26 15.88 1.65
C ASP A 36 21.86 16.29 1.15
N GLY A 37 20.79 16.05 1.92
CA GLY A 37 19.41 16.31 1.50
C GLY A 37 18.89 15.39 0.39
N GLY A 38 19.66 14.37 0.00
CA GLY A 38 19.25 13.39 -0.99
C GLY A 38 18.11 12.49 -0.49
N ARG A 39 17.44 11.81 -1.42
CA ARG A 39 16.32 10.91 -1.08
C ARG A 39 16.84 9.49 -0.80
N TYR A 40 16.28 8.83 0.21
CA TYR A 40 16.53 7.39 0.43
C TYR A 40 15.77 6.52 -0.55
N PHE A 41 14.55 6.93 -0.89
CA PHE A 41 13.64 6.25 -1.80
C PHE A 41 13.23 7.18 -2.94
N ASP A 42 13.28 6.65 -4.15
CA ASP A 42 12.73 7.29 -5.34
C ASP A 42 11.20 7.07 -5.44
N SER A 43 10.64 7.33 -6.63
CA SER A 43 9.23 7.12 -6.92
C SER A 43 8.80 5.69 -6.58
N PRO A 44 7.78 5.50 -5.71
CA PRO A 44 7.37 4.18 -5.29
C PRO A 44 6.60 3.45 -6.41
N LEU A 45 6.78 2.14 -6.48
CA LEU A 45 5.95 1.26 -7.31
C LEU A 45 4.69 0.88 -6.52
N VAL A 46 3.52 1.32 -7.00
CA VAL A 46 2.24 1.05 -6.34
C VAL A 46 1.36 0.23 -7.28
N GLY A 47 1.01 -0.97 -6.84
CA GLY A 47 0.09 -1.89 -7.51
C GLY A 47 -0.98 -2.39 -6.55
N PHE A 48 -2.04 -2.98 -7.11
CA PHE A 48 -3.17 -3.51 -6.36
C PHE A 48 -3.37 -4.96 -6.75
N ALA A 49 -3.49 -5.83 -5.76
CA ALA A 49 -3.81 -7.24 -5.95
C ALA A 49 -5.15 -7.56 -5.30
N SER A 50 -5.85 -8.53 -5.86
CA SER A 50 -7.08 -9.04 -5.25
C SER A 50 -6.74 -9.76 -3.95
N ALA A 51 -7.49 -9.52 -2.87
CA ALA A 51 -7.35 -10.30 -1.64
C ALA A 51 -7.64 -11.80 -1.86
N ASN A 52 -8.36 -12.13 -2.94
CA ASN A 52 -8.65 -13.51 -3.34
C ASN A 52 -7.59 -14.12 -4.26
N ASP A 53 -6.49 -13.42 -4.54
CA ASP A 53 -5.41 -13.95 -5.37
C ASP A 53 -4.85 -15.25 -4.75
N PRO A 54 -4.81 -16.38 -5.50
CA PRO A 54 -4.28 -17.65 -5.02
C PRO A 54 -2.87 -17.55 -4.46
N LEU A 55 -2.07 -16.58 -4.92
CA LEU A 55 -0.72 -16.34 -4.44
C LEU A 55 -0.66 -16.14 -2.93
N PHE A 56 -1.63 -15.46 -2.33
CA PHE A 56 -1.64 -15.23 -0.87
C PHE A 56 -1.84 -16.53 -0.09
N LYS A 57 -2.65 -17.46 -0.59
CA LYS A 57 -2.83 -18.79 0.03
C LYS A 57 -1.58 -19.64 -0.12
N GLN A 58 -0.89 -19.53 -1.26
CA GLN A 58 0.38 -20.24 -1.49
C GLN A 58 1.49 -19.67 -0.59
N TYR A 59 1.58 -18.36 -0.47
CA TYR A 59 2.55 -17.67 0.38
C TYR A 59 2.47 -18.11 1.84
N LYS A 60 1.25 -18.22 2.40
CA LYS A 60 1.03 -18.71 3.78
C LYS A 60 1.51 -20.15 4.02
N LYS A 61 1.58 -20.98 2.98
CA LYS A 61 2.16 -22.34 3.10
C LYS A 61 3.68 -22.29 3.24
N ILE A 62 4.34 -21.31 2.62
CA ILE A 62 5.80 -21.17 2.60
C ILE A 62 6.29 -20.57 3.92
N ILE A 63 5.64 -19.51 4.40
CA ILE A 63 6.09 -18.76 5.59
C ILE A 63 5.67 -19.38 6.93
N GLY A 64 4.86 -20.45 6.91
CA GLY A 64 4.33 -21.10 8.11
C GLY A 64 3.16 -20.35 8.77
N ARG A 65 2.58 -20.95 9.83
CA ARG A 65 1.36 -20.45 10.51
C ARG A 65 1.58 -19.27 11.45
N PHE A 66 2.82 -18.83 11.60
CA PHE A 66 3.21 -17.73 12.50
C PHE A 66 2.97 -16.34 11.88
N HIS A 67 2.47 -16.29 10.64
CA HIS A 67 2.06 -15.12 9.87
C HIS A 67 0.64 -15.34 9.28
#